data_AF-A0A7C8M8I1-F1
#
_entry.id   AF-A0A7C8M8I1-F1
#
_cell.length_a   1.000
_cell.length_b   1.000
_cell.length_c   1.000
_cell.angle_alpha   90.00
_cell.angle_beta   90.00
_cell.angle_gamma   90.00
#
_symmetry.space_group_name_H-M   'P 1'
#
loop_
_entity.id
_entity.type
_entity.pdbx_description
1 polymer ?
#
loop_
_entity_poly.entity_id
_entity_poly.type
_entity_poly.pdbx_seq_one_letter_code
_entity_poly.pdbx_strand_id
1 'polypeptide(L)'
;MPIIKEYWIASMDSPLPDIRHLHVQPPNRIPFLSLPKPVRLRIYSYLAPRTIHTVGHQEPAASKAVIILVLRFVDRAILRTCRTIRDEAEATLEIETMKLGPPQLIVASEHFQTVPAFLYMLRQQQDQHVWQRLRLRDEDRVDLDREDIGLLMWIRLANLYLQSAKRMQIGLFISPYTSTRRLLMTLAHDAAAIARPRWGDDLSDCCHPSFEVVFETPAFAFGSEEVLDEAAYVLEGEKGFSVVRGIDAAARLRDWGVEGFGWALDARETEGGWTWVESARAQEVGSACQSDD
;
A
#
# COMPACT_ATOMS: atom_id res chain seq x y z
N MET A 1 -3.50 -19.97 -34.08
CA MET A 1 -3.07 -21.38 -34.21
C MET A 1 -2.52 -21.85 -32.87
N PRO A 2 -3.23 -22.69 -32.11
CA PRO A 2 -2.71 -23.30 -30.89
C PRO A 2 -2.10 -24.67 -31.20
N ILE A 3 -0.86 -24.90 -30.78
CA ILE A 3 -0.25 -26.24 -30.77
C ILE A 3 -0.49 -26.80 -29.37
N ILE A 4 -1.59 -27.53 -29.22
CA ILE A 4 -1.73 -28.55 -28.18
C ILE A 4 -0.98 -29.75 -28.74
N LYS A 5 0.16 -30.11 -28.14
CA LYS A 5 0.79 -31.42 -28.38
C LYS A 5 0.29 -32.37 -27.32
N GLU A 6 -0.65 -33.21 -27.74
CA GLU A 6 -0.92 -34.51 -27.16
C GLU A 6 0.39 -35.28 -26.98
N TYR A 7 0.63 -35.78 -25.78
CA TYR A 7 1.57 -36.87 -25.57
C TYR A 7 0.82 -38.07 -24.99
N TRP A 8 0.50 -38.98 -25.92
CA TRP A 8 0.60 -40.43 -25.83
C TRP A 8 0.19 -41.10 -24.51
N ILE A 9 -1.01 -41.70 -24.54
CA ILE A 9 -1.37 -42.88 -23.74
C ILE A 9 -0.51 -44.04 -24.27
N ALA A 10 0.58 -44.34 -23.58
CA ALA A 10 1.34 -45.56 -23.82
C ALA A 10 0.67 -46.72 -23.06
N SER A 11 0.03 -47.60 -23.85
CA SER A 11 -0.18 -49.04 -23.64
C SER A 11 0.27 -49.58 -22.27
N MET A 12 -0.70 -49.88 -21.41
CA MET A 12 -0.53 -50.82 -20.30
C MET A 12 -0.36 -52.22 -20.88
N ASP A 13 0.87 -52.71 -21.00
CA ASP A 13 1.21 -54.16 -21.03
C ASP A 13 2.73 -54.40 -21.14
N SER A 14 3.54 -53.58 -20.46
CA SER A 14 4.98 -53.83 -20.33
C SER A 14 5.33 -53.96 -18.85
N PRO A 15 6.00 -55.04 -18.40
CA PRO A 15 6.44 -55.15 -17.02
C PRO A 15 7.38 -53.98 -16.72
N LEU A 16 6.99 -53.15 -15.74
CA LEU A 16 7.79 -52.03 -15.26
C LEU A 16 9.21 -52.52 -14.97
N PRO A 17 10.25 -51.93 -15.56
CA PRO A 17 11.62 -52.27 -15.19
C PRO A 17 11.79 -51.97 -13.70
N ASP A 18 12.49 -52.84 -12.98
CA ASP A 18 12.74 -52.69 -11.55
C ASP A 18 13.57 -51.41 -11.29
N ILE A 19 12.91 -50.31 -10.94
CA ILE A 19 13.47 -48.95 -10.78
C ILE A 19 14.33 -48.85 -9.50
N ARG A 20 14.50 -49.93 -8.73
CA ARG A 20 15.24 -49.93 -7.45
C ARG A 20 16.73 -49.59 -7.56
N HIS A 21 17.27 -49.47 -8.78
CA HIS A 21 18.66 -49.07 -9.02
C HIS A 21 18.84 -47.78 -9.84
N LEU A 22 17.76 -47.07 -10.19
CA LEU A 22 17.90 -45.69 -10.64
C LEU A 22 18.07 -44.81 -9.39
N HIS A 23 19.32 -44.74 -8.91
CA HIS A 23 19.80 -43.56 -8.21
C HIS A 23 19.64 -42.38 -9.19
N VAL A 24 18.44 -41.80 -9.20
CA VAL A 24 18.25 -40.44 -9.69
C VAL A 24 19.12 -39.61 -8.76
N GLN A 25 20.34 -39.29 -9.21
CA GLN A 25 21.11 -38.26 -8.56
C GLN A 25 20.16 -37.06 -8.46
N PRO A 26 19.90 -36.53 -7.25
CA PRO A 26 19.19 -35.27 -7.18
C PRO A 26 19.97 -34.31 -8.09
N PRO A 27 19.29 -33.57 -9.00
CA PRO A 27 19.98 -32.67 -9.91
C PRO A 27 20.99 -31.88 -9.09
N ASN A 28 22.23 -31.75 -9.56
CA ASN A 28 23.31 -31.04 -8.87
C ASN A 28 22.80 -29.65 -8.42
N ARG A 29 22.21 -29.59 -7.23
CA ARG A 29 21.64 -28.38 -6.65
C ARG A 29 22.83 -27.70 -6.01
N ILE A 30 23.42 -26.77 -6.74
CA ILE A 30 24.40 -25.86 -6.17
C ILE A 30 23.72 -25.19 -4.97
N PRO A 31 24.21 -25.41 -3.73
CA PRO A 31 23.54 -24.87 -2.56
C PRO A 31 23.55 -23.35 -2.63
N PHE A 32 22.41 -22.70 -2.34
CA PHE A 32 22.23 -21.26 -2.52
C PHE A 32 23.34 -20.43 -1.87
N LEU A 33 23.81 -20.82 -0.68
CA LEU A 33 24.89 -20.18 0.07
C LEU A 33 26.27 -20.29 -0.61
N SER A 34 26.47 -21.27 -1.48
CA SER A 34 27.72 -21.43 -2.24
C SER A 34 27.81 -20.51 -3.46
N LEU A 35 26.69 -19.91 -3.88
CA LEU A 35 26.68 -18.93 -4.97
C LEU A 35 27.44 -17.68 -4.54
N PRO A 36 28.22 -17.02 -5.41
CA PRO A 36 28.83 -15.73 -5.10
C PRO A 36 27.80 -14.69 -4.66
N LYS A 37 28.17 -13.83 -3.70
CA LYS A 37 27.29 -12.74 -3.19
C LYS A 37 26.60 -11.94 -4.31
N PRO A 38 27.27 -11.51 -5.40
CA PRO A 38 26.60 -10.79 -6.49
C PRO A 38 25.47 -11.58 -7.16
N VAL A 39 25.59 -12.91 -7.25
CA VAL A 39 24.56 -13.78 -7.83
C VAL A 39 23.36 -13.88 -6.88
N ARG A 40 23.60 -14.04 -5.57
CA ARG A 40 22.53 -14.08 -4.57
C ARG A 40 21.73 -12.77 -4.50
N LEU A 41 22.42 -11.63 -4.55
CA LEU A 41 21.77 -10.31 -4.60
C LEU A 41 20.85 -10.17 -5.81
N ARG A 42 21.27 -10.66 -6.99
CA ARG A 42 20.41 -10.70 -8.18
C ARG A 42 19.19 -11.60 -7.97
N ILE A 43 19.34 -12.75 -7.30
CA ILE A 43 18.20 -13.63 -7.01
C ILE A 43 17.17 -12.90 -6.11
N TYR A 44 17.61 -12.15 -5.10
CA TYR A 44 16.69 -11.37 -4.26
C TYR A 44 15.91 -10.32 -5.06
N SER A 45 16.51 -9.70 -6.07
CA SER A 45 15.82 -8.74 -6.94
C SER A 45 14.78 -9.33 -7.89
N TYR A 46 14.76 -10.66 -8.06
CA TYR A 46 13.74 -11.35 -8.85
C TYR A 46 12.61 -11.96 -8.01
N LEU A 47 12.60 -11.74 -6.70
CA LEU A 47 11.48 -12.19 -5.87
C LEU A 47 10.20 -11.44 -6.25
N ALA A 48 9.09 -12.17 -6.25
CA ALA A 48 7.81 -11.63 -6.67
C ALA A 48 7.31 -10.54 -5.70
N PRO A 49 6.77 -9.43 -6.21
CA PRO A 49 6.02 -8.50 -5.39
C PRO A 49 4.72 -9.14 -4.91
N ARG A 50 4.26 -8.73 -3.74
CA ARG A 50 2.97 -9.03 -3.16
C ARG A 50 2.23 -7.72 -2.88
N THR A 51 0.92 -7.77 -3.01
CA THR A 51 0.01 -6.70 -2.60
C THR A 51 -0.95 -7.27 -1.58
N ILE A 52 -1.07 -6.62 -0.43
CA ILE A 52 -2.03 -6.94 0.63
C ILE A 52 -2.84 -5.67 0.91
N HIS A 53 -4.11 -5.84 1.25
CA HIS A 53 -5.01 -4.75 1.62
C HIS A 53 -5.37 -4.90 3.08
N THR A 54 -5.09 -3.86 3.87
CA THR A 54 -5.57 -3.79 5.25
C THR A 54 -6.70 -2.76 5.25
N VAL A 55 -7.85 -3.06 5.87
CA VAL A 55 -9.03 -2.18 5.84
C VAL A 55 -9.34 -1.55 7.19
N GLY A 56 -9.70 -0.26 7.17
CA GLY A 56 -10.24 0.43 8.33
C GLY A 56 -11.76 0.51 8.29
N HIS A 57 -12.38 0.46 9.46
CA HIS A 57 -13.81 0.63 9.70
C HIS A 57 -14.12 1.77 10.69
N GLN A 58 -15.21 2.53 10.45
CA GLN A 58 -15.67 3.57 11.38
C GLN A 58 -16.62 2.95 12.40
N GLU A 59 -16.38 3.18 13.69
CA GLU A 59 -17.40 2.86 14.69
C GLU A 59 -18.58 3.84 14.63
N PRO A 60 -19.82 3.39 14.93
CA PRO A 60 -20.25 2.02 15.23
C PRO A 60 -20.63 1.19 13.98
N ALA A 61 -20.42 1.73 12.78
CA ALA A 61 -20.84 1.15 11.52
C ALA A 61 -19.79 0.18 10.92
N ALA A 62 -19.33 -0.79 11.71
CA ALA A 62 -18.28 -1.77 11.34
C ALA A 62 -18.62 -2.71 10.15
N SER A 63 -19.66 -2.41 9.37
CA SER A 63 -20.13 -3.23 8.25
C SER A 63 -19.50 -2.87 6.90
N LYS A 64 -18.88 -1.70 6.77
CA LYS A 64 -18.25 -1.24 5.52
C LYS A 64 -16.85 -0.72 5.76
N ALA A 65 -15.93 -1.04 4.85
CA ALA A 65 -14.62 -0.42 4.83
C ALA A 65 -14.77 1.01 4.33
N VAL A 66 -13.97 1.90 4.90
CA VAL A 66 -14.01 3.33 4.57
C VAL A 66 -12.65 3.82 4.10
N ILE A 67 -11.61 3.19 4.62
CA ILE A 67 -10.25 3.36 4.14
C ILE A 67 -9.62 1.99 3.92
N ILE A 68 -8.82 1.88 2.87
CA ILE A 68 -8.01 0.69 2.58
C ILE A 68 -6.58 1.16 2.42
N LEU A 69 -5.69 0.58 3.20
CA LEU A 69 -4.26 0.78 3.06
C LEU A 69 -3.72 -0.31 2.15
N VAL A 70 -3.02 0.09 1.08
CA VAL A 70 -2.45 -0.85 0.11
C VAL A 70 -0.99 -1.09 0.47
N LEU A 71 -0.64 -2.33 0.82
CA LEU A 71 0.70 -2.74 1.19
C LEU A 71 1.33 -3.51 0.04
N ARG A 72 2.25 -2.86 -0.66
CA ARG A 72 3.01 -3.48 -1.76
C ARG A 72 4.46 -3.72 -1.35
N PHE A 73 4.91 -4.97 -1.37
CA PHE A 73 6.24 -5.34 -0.91
C PHE A 73 6.79 -6.60 -1.59
N VAL A 74 8.11 -6.77 -1.60
CA VAL A 74 8.74 -8.01 -2.08
C VAL A 74 8.68 -9.09 -1.01
N ASP A 75 8.31 -10.32 -1.39
CA ASP A 75 8.19 -11.44 -0.45
C ASP A 75 9.48 -11.66 0.39
N ARG A 76 9.31 -11.73 1.71
CA ARG A 76 10.40 -11.87 2.69
C ARG A 76 10.56 -13.28 3.24
N ALA A 77 9.90 -14.29 2.66
CA ALA A 77 10.01 -15.69 3.10
C ALA A 77 11.47 -16.17 3.21
N ILE A 78 12.35 -15.70 2.31
CA ILE A 78 13.77 -16.09 2.30
C ILE A 78 14.53 -15.67 3.57
N LEU A 79 14.10 -14.60 4.25
CA LEU A 79 14.73 -14.11 5.48
C LEU A 79 14.55 -15.08 6.66
N ARG A 80 13.66 -16.07 6.55
CA ARG A 80 13.39 -17.07 7.59
C ARG A 80 14.38 -18.24 7.59
N THR A 81 15.30 -18.32 6.63
CA THR A 81 16.20 -19.49 6.47
C THR A 81 17.40 -19.45 7.41
N CYS A 82 18.28 -18.44 7.32
CA CYS A 82 19.44 -18.31 8.20
C CYS A 82 19.91 -16.85 8.37
N ARG A 83 20.69 -16.59 9.42
CA ARG A 83 21.17 -15.24 9.79
C ARG A 83 21.99 -14.55 8.70
N THR A 84 22.86 -15.29 8.01
CA THR A 84 23.74 -14.73 6.97
C THR A 84 22.95 -14.26 5.75
N ILE A 85 21.98 -15.06 5.27
CA ILE A 85 21.10 -14.68 4.15
C ILE A 85 20.25 -13.48 4.57
N ARG A 86 19.75 -13.50 5.79
CA ARG A 86 18.90 -12.45 6.31
C ARG A 86 19.59 -11.09 6.27
N ASP A 87 20.77 -10.99 6.87
CA ASP A 87 21.50 -9.72 6.98
C ASP A 87 21.98 -9.23 5.59
N GLU A 88 22.19 -10.15 4.63
CA GLU A 88 22.52 -9.82 3.24
C GLU A 88 21.31 -9.35 2.41
N ALA A 89 20.19 -10.07 2.51
CA ALA A 89 19.03 -9.86 1.65
C ALA A 89 18.16 -8.67 2.10
N GLU A 90 18.12 -8.36 3.40
CA GLU A 90 17.21 -7.36 3.96
C GLU A 90 17.32 -5.99 3.26
N ALA A 91 18.53 -5.45 3.11
CA ALA A 91 18.74 -4.18 2.42
C ALA A 91 18.33 -4.23 0.93
N THR A 92 18.58 -5.35 0.24
CA THR A 92 18.15 -5.52 -1.15
C THR A 92 16.63 -5.56 -1.25
N LEU A 93 15.96 -6.33 -0.39
CA LEU A 93 14.49 -6.43 -0.39
C LEU A 93 13.82 -5.11 -0.02
N GLU A 94 14.41 -4.31 0.86
CA GLU A 94 13.95 -2.95 1.17
C GLU A 94 14.02 -2.04 -0.08
N ILE A 95 15.17 -2.02 -0.77
CA ILE A 95 15.35 -1.25 -2.00
C ILE A 95 14.37 -1.70 -3.09
N GLU A 96 14.23 -3.01 -3.31
CA GLU A 96 13.30 -3.54 -4.32
C GLU A 96 11.84 -3.25 -3.95
N THR A 97 11.51 -3.23 -2.65
CA THR A 97 10.17 -2.81 -2.19
C THR A 97 9.92 -1.33 -2.50
N MET A 98 10.89 -0.45 -2.31
CA MET A 98 10.74 0.98 -2.65
C MET A 98 10.52 1.22 -4.14
N LYS A 99 11.03 0.34 -5.02
CA LYS A 99 10.79 0.42 -6.48
C LYS A 99 9.36 0.08 -6.87
N LEU A 100 8.57 -0.53 -5.98
CA LEU A 100 7.19 -0.93 -6.29
C LEU A 100 6.21 0.25 -6.39
N GLY A 101 6.62 1.44 -5.96
CA GLY A 101 5.85 2.67 -6.10
C GLY A 101 5.54 3.35 -4.77
N PRO A 102 4.85 4.50 -4.82
CA PRO A 102 4.49 5.27 -3.64
C PRO A 102 3.51 4.54 -2.73
N PRO A 103 3.42 4.93 -1.45
CA PRO A 103 2.36 4.47 -0.57
C PRO A 103 1.00 4.87 -1.15
N GLN A 104 0.04 3.97 -0.98
CA GLN A 104 -1.28 4.02 -1.57
C GLN A 104 -2.32 3.85 -0.47
N LEU A 105 -3.36 4.68 -0.52
CA LEU A 105 -4.56 4.54 0.30
C LEU A 105 -5.80 4.78 -0.55
N ILE A 106 -6.85 4.00 -0.32
CA ILE A 106 -8.17 4.15 -0.97
C ILE A 106 -9.14 4.65 0.09
N VAL A 107 -9.95 5.64 -0.23
CA VAL A 107 -10.92 6.22 0.71
C VAL A 107 -12.24 6.54 0.01
N ALA A 108 -13.34 6.30 0.71
CA ALA A 108 -14.66 6.77 0.28
C ALA A 108 -14.74 8.30 0.42
N SER A 109 -15.36 8.98 -0.55
CA SER A 109 -15.41 10.45 -0.59
C SER A 109 -16.01 11.10 0.66
N GLU A 110 -16.96 10.42 1.29
CA GLU A 110 -17.63 10.87 2.53
C GLU A 110 -16.68 10.94 3.74
N HIS A 111 -15.53 10.29 3.63
CA HIS A 111 -14.54 10.16 4.69
C HIS A 111 -13.18 10.72 4.28
N PHE A 112 -13.10 11.50 3.20
CA PHE A 112 -11.82 12.09 2.75
C PHE A 112 -11.14 12.94 3.84
N GLN A 113 -11.94 13.59 4.68
CA GLN A 113 -11.52 14.34 5.88
C GLN A 113 -10.67 13.52 6.89
N THR A 114 -10.66 12.19 6.81
CA THR A 114 -9.83 11.35 7.70
C THR A 114 -8.39 11.21 7.21
N VAL A 115 -8.12 11.42 5.91
CA VAL A 115 -6.78 11.27 5.31
C VAL A 115 -5.72 12.11 6.03
N PRO A 116 -5.96 13.40 6.40
CA PRO A 116 -5.01 14.17 7.20
C PRO A 116 -4.50 13.43 8.45
N ALA A 117 -5.38 12.76 9.19
CA ALA A 117 -4.99 12.07 10.43
C ALA A 117 -3.97 10.95 10.17
N PHE A 118 -4.13 10.19 9.09
CA PHE A 118 -3.16 9.16 8.69
C PHE A 118 -1.82 9.76 8.30
N LEU A 119 -1.81 10.91 7.61
CA LEU A 119 -0.59 11.61 7.25
C LEU A 119 0.14 12.18 8.46
N TYR A 120 -0.59 12.71 9.44
CA TYR A 120 -0.02 13.15 10.71
C TYR A 120 0.61 11.99 11.49
N MET A 121 -0.06 10.84 11.54
CA MET A 121 0.48 9.63 12.16
C MET A 121 1.78 9.17 11.47
N LEU A 122 1.81 9.14 10.14
CA LEU A 122 3.04 8.83 9.39
C LEU A 122 4.18 9.77 9.75
N ARG A 123 3.88 11.08 9.79
CA ARG A 123 4.86 12.11 10.10
C ARG A 123 5.43 11.96 11.51
N GLN A 124 4.57 11.78 12.51
CA GLN A 124 5.01 11.55 13.89
C GLN A 124 5.95 10.35 14.01
N GLN A 125 5.64 9.27 13.30
CA GLN A 125 6.47 8.06 13.30
C GLN A 125 7.81 8.28 12.59
N GLN A 126 7.84 9.10 11.55
CA GLN A 126 9.08 9.46 10.87
C GLN A 126 10.02 10.28 11.77
N ASP A 127 9.48 11.24 12.52
CA ASP A 127 10.26 12.10 13.42
C ASP A 127 10.86 11.32 14.59
N GLN A 128 10.14 10.30 15.08
CA GLN A 128 10.62 9.40 16.12
C GLN A 128 11.64 8.38 15.60
N HIS A 129 11.50 7.94 14.33
CA HIS A 129 12.23 6.81 13.81
C HIS A 129 12.70 7.03 12.36
N VAL A 130 13.92 7.54 12.23
CA VAL A 130 14.51 7.92 10.94
C VAL A 130 14.75 6.71 10.01
N TRP A 131 14.85 5.46 10.50
CA TRP A 131 15.04 4.28 9.65
C TRP A 131 14.49 3.00 10.30
N GLN A 132 13.16 2.81 10.26
CA GLN A 132 12.57 1.55 10.72
C GLN A 132 12.75 0.45 9.68
N ARG A 133 13.33 -0.68 10.09
CA ARG A 133 13.38 -1.89 9.26
C ARG A 133 11.97 -2.41 9.03
N LEU A 134 11.69 -2.85 7.80
CA LEU A 134 10.39 -3.42 7.44
C LEU A 134 10.10 -4.75 8.16
N ARG A 135 11.16 -5.42 8.63
CA ARG A 135 11.02 -6.58 9.49
C ARG A 135 10.51 -6.17 10.87
N LEU A 136 9.34 -6.70 11.24
CA LEU A 136 8.83 -6.62 12.60
C LEU A 136 9.66 -7.52 13.53
N ARG A 137 10.12 -6.96 14.63
CA ARG A 137 10.72 -7.66 15.77
C ARG A 137 9.63 -8.29 16.62
N ASP A 138 10.00 -9.18 17.53
CA ASP A 138 9.03 -9.79 18.45
C ASP A 138 8.41 -8.72 19.36
N GLU A 139 9.21 -7.73 19.78
CA GLU A 139 8.79 -6.53 20.52
C GLU A 139 7.71 -5.72 19.78
N ASP A 140 7.81 -5.62 18.45
CA ASP A 140 6.83 -4.91 17.62
C ASP A 140 5.47 -5.63 17.54
N ARG A 141 5.40 -6.89 18.00
CA ARG A 141 4.20 -7.73 17.95
C ARG A 141 3.59 -7.96 19.32
N VAL A 142 4.26 -7.54 20.39
CA VAL A 142 3.73 -7.64 21.73
C VAL A 142 2.52 -6.70 21.80
N ASP A 143 1.38 -7.23 22.23
CA ASP A 143 0.12 -6.50 22.39
C ASP A 143 -0.54 -5.97 21.11
N LEU A 144 -0.04 -6.32 19.92
CA LEU A 144 -0.69 -6.00 18.65
C LEU A 144 -1.44 -7.20 18.09
N ASP A 145 -2.68 -6.97 17.66
CA ASP A 145 -3.40 -7.96 16.88
C ASP A 145 -2.93 -7.96 15.41
N ARG A 146 -3.52 -8.84 14.59
CA ARG A 146 -3.16 -8.96 13.16
C ARG A 146 -3.44 -7.65 12.39
N GLU A 147 -4.40 -6.90 12.86
CA GLU A 147 -4.97 -5.71 12.26
C GLU A 147 -4.01 -4.52 12.44
N ASP A 148 -3.57 -4.30 13.67
CA ASP A 148 -2.54 -3.33 14.05
C ASP A 148 -1.19 -3.65 13.41
N ILE A 149 -0.86 -4.93 13.22
CA ILE A 149 0.33 -5.35 12.48
C ILE A 149 0.27 -4.86 11.03
N GLY A 150 -0.89 -4.92 10.39
CA GLY A 150 -1.10 -4.43 9.03
C GLY A 150 -0.90 -2.91 8.95
N LEU A 151 -1.46 -2.16 9.89
CA LEU A 151 -1.28 -0.72 9.99
C LEU A 151 0.19 -0.34 10.21
N LEU A 152 0.86 -0.98 11.16
CA LEU A 152 2.29 -0.76 11.45
C LEU A 152 3.17 -1.05 10.23
N MET A 153 2.89 -2.14 9.52
CA MET A 153 3.61 -2.47 8.29
C MET A 153 3.42 -1.41 7.22
N TRP A 154 2.19 -0.92 7.03
CA TRP A 154 1.93 0.16 6.09
C TRP A 154 2.68 1.45 6.47
N ILE A 155 2.67 1.83 7.76
CA ILE A 155 3.43 2.99 8.25
C ILE A 155 4.91 2.87 7.92
N ARG A 156 5.52 1.70 8.19
CA ARG A 156 6.94 1.45 7.90
C ARG A 156 7.25 1.52 6.40
N LEU A 157 6.39 0.94 5.56
CA LEU A 157 6.53 0.99 4.10
C LEU A 157 6.41 2.43 3.58
N ALA A 158 5.41 3.17 4.05
CA ALA A 158 5.17 4.55 3.68
C ALA A 158 6.35 5.45 4.10
N ASN A 159 6.84 5.33 5.33
CA ASN A 159 7.98 6.09 5.81
C ASN A 159 9.25 5.77 5.03
N LEU A 160 9.51 4.49 4.74
CA LEU A 160 10.66 4.09 3.92
C LEU A 160 10.60 4.73 2.53
N TYR A 161 9.43 4.71 1.87
CA TYR A 161 9.28 5.32 0.56
C TYR A 161 9.42 6.85 0.63
N LEU A 162 8.70 7.50 1.55
CA LEU A 162 8.63 8.95 1.69
C LEU A 162 9.96 9.58 2.12
N GLN A 163 10.91 8.81 2.64
CA GLN A 163 12.29 9.27 2.82
C GLN A 163 13.03 9.47 1.50
N SER A 164 12.72 8.65 0.49
CA SER A 164 13.38 8.69 -0.82
C SER A 164 12.63 9.53 -1.85
N ALA A 165 11.33 9.34 -1.94
CA ALA A 165 10.45 9.97 -2.90
C ALA A 165 9.27 10.54 -2.11
N LYS A 166 9.23 11.86 -1.98
CA LYS A 166 8.18 12.62 -1.26
C LYS A 166 6.90 12.60 -2.08
N ARG A 167 6.29 11.42 -2.26
CA ARG A 167 5.09 11.21 -3.07
C ARG A 167 4.18 10.18 -2.44
N MET A 168 2.88 10.45 -2.48
CA MET A 168 1.82 9.54 -2.07
C MET A 168 0.71 9.47 -3.13
N GLN A 169 -0.02 8.37 -3.15
CA GLN A 169 -1.17 8.16 -4.00
C GLN A 169 -2.44 7.97 -3.16
N ILE A 170 -3.53 8.66 -3.54
CA ILE A 170 -4.82 8.60 -2.84
C ILE A 170 -5.92 8.25 -3.83
N GLY A 171 -6.59 7.12 -3.62
CA GLY A 171 -7.72 6.67 -4.42
C GLY A 171 -8.99 7.20 -3.80
N LEU A 172 -9.71 8.06 -4.50
CA LEU A 172 -10.96 8.64 -4.03
C LEU A 172 -12.13 8.00 -4.76
N PHE A 173 -12.91 7.22 -4.04
CA PHE A 173 -14.17 6.69 -4.56
C PHE A 173 -15.30 7.68 -4.32
N ILE A 174 -15.90 8.18 -5.39
CA ILE A 174 -17.05 9.08 -5.34
C ILE A 174 -18.31 8.25 -5.60
N SER A 175 -18.98 7.90 -4.49
CA SER A 175 -20.24 7.15 -4.46
C SER A 175 -21.35 7.88 -5.27
N PRO A 176 -22.30 7.15 -5.87
CA PRO A 176 -23.43 7.76 -6.58
C PRO A 176 -24.37 8.53 -5.63
N TYR A 177 -24.23 8.33 -4.32
CA TYR A 177 -25.01 9.02 -3.28
C TYR A 177 -24.25 10.20 -2.66
N THR A 178 -23.00 10.46 -3.09
CA THR A 178 -22.21 11.57 -2.57
C THR A 178 -22.87 12.90 -2.93
N SER A 179 -23.10 13.75 -1.93
CA SER A 179 -23.55 15.11 -2.18
C SER A 179 -22.41 15.93 -2.79
N THR A 180 -22.50 16.20 -4.10
CA THR A 180 -21.54 17.01 -4.86
C THR A 180 -21.18 18.31 -4.14
N ARG A 181 -22.19 19.07 -3.71
CA ARG A 181 -21.97 20.36 -3.04
C ARG A 181 -21.18 20.20 -1.76
N ARG A 182 -21.48 19.16 -0.96
CA ARG A 182 -20.76 18.88 0.28
C ARG A 182 -19.33 18.46 -0.02
N LEU A 183 -19.14 17.55 -0.98
CA LEU A 183 -17.83 17.08 -1.41
C LEU A 183 -16.93 18.27 -1.79
N LEU A 184 -17.39 19.13 -2.71
CA LEU A 184 -16.58 20.26 -3.18
C LEU A 184 -16.27 21.27 -2.07
N MET A 185 -17.21 21.49 -1.13
CA MET A 185 -16.98 22.37 0.01
C MET A 185 -15.92 21.84 0.98
N THR A 186 -15.87 20.53 1.22
CA THR A 186 -14.90 19.93 2.15
C THR A 186 -13.56 19.63 1.48
N LEU A 187 -13.57 19.29 0.19
CA LEU A 187 -12.38 18.86 -0.56
C LEU A 187 -11.24 19.88 -0.51
N ALA A 188 -11.54 21.17 -0.67
CA ALA A 188 -10.53 22.23 -0.57
C ALA A 188 -9.91 22.30 0.84
N HIS A 189 -10.75 22.23 1.88
CA HIS A 189 -10.30 22.25 3.26
C HIS A 189 -9.43 21.03 3.59
N ASP A 190 -9.88 19.85 3.17
CA ASP A 190 -9.21 18.58 3.42
C ASP A 190 -7.89 18.50 2.64
N ALA A 191 -7.86 18.97 1.38
CA ALA A 191 -6.65 19.02 0.56
C ALA A 191 -5.60 19.97 1.17
N ALA A 192 -6.02 21.15 1.60
CA ALA A 192 -5.14 22.06 2.34
C ALA A 192 -4.61 21.40 3.62
N ALA A 193 -5.45 20.66 4.35
CA ALA A 193 -5.04 19.91 5.54
C ALA A 193 -4.06 18.75 5.24
N ILE A 194 -4.20 18.10 4.08
CA ILE A 194 -3.30 17.06 3.58
C ILE A 194 -1.93 17.63 3.17
N ALA A 195 -1.90 18.83 2.58
CA ALA A 195 -0.65 19.49 2.19
C ALA A 195 0.10 20.14 3.36
N ARG A 196 -0.57 20.37 4.50
CA ARG A 196 0.00 21.04 5.67
C ARG A 196 1.18 20.32 6.34
N PRO A 197 1.18 18.98 6.54
CA PRO A 197 2.29 18.29 7.19
C PRO A 197 3.60 18.55 6.45
N ARG A 198 4.51 19.30 7.08
CA ARG A 198 5.85 19.55 6.56
C ARG A 198 6.70 18.31 6.76
N TRP A 199 7.38 17.84 5.72
CA TRP A 199 8.27 16.69 5.78
C TRP A 199 9.75 17.14 5.86
N GLY A 200 10.18 17.53 7.05
CA GLY A 200 11.54 18.02 7.34
C GLY A 200 11.54 19.36 8.06
N ASP A 201 12.73 19.83 8.43
CA ASP A 201 12.93 21.05 9.23
C ASP A 201 13.18 22.31 8.38
N ASP A 202 13.46 22.15 7.08
CA ASP A 202 13.81 23.24 6.20
C ASP A 202 12.58 23.87 5.50
N LEU A 203 12.62 25.20 5.36
CA LEU A 203 11.63 26.02 4.64
C LEU A 203 11.67 25.83 3.10
N SER A 204 12.34 24.79 2.62
CA SER A 204 12.52 24.56 1.19
C SER A 204 11.36 23.76 0.60
N ASP A 205 10.89 24.20 -0.58
CA ASP A 205 9.77 23.57 -1.29
C ASP A 205 10.00 22.08 -1.62
N CYS A 206 11.26 21.62 -1.65
CA CYS A 206 11.62 20.23 -1.91
C CYS A 206 11.30 19.28 -0.74
N CYS A 207 10.91 19.81 0.42
CA CYS A 207 10.50 19.03 1.59
C CYS A 207 9.00 18.71 1.61
N HIS A 208 8.20 19.13 0.63
CA HIS A 208 6.77 18.84 0.62
C HIS A 208 6.43 17.56 -0.16
N PRO A 209 5.61 16.65 0.39
CA PRO A 209 5.09 15.53 -0.36
C PRO A 209 4.17 16.01 -1.48
N SER A 210 4.29 15.35 -2.63
CA SER A 210 3.33 15.44 -3.73
C SER A 210 2.25 14.35 -3.57
N PHE A 211 1.02 14.69 -3.92
CA PHE A 211 -0.15 13.82 -3.79
C PHE A 211 -0.79 13.62 -5.16
N GLU A 212 -0.78 12.39 -5.65
CA GLU A 212 -1.52 12.02 -6.86
C GLU A 212 -2.85 11.41 -6.44
N VAL A 213 -3.96 12.09 -6.76
CA VAL A 213 -5.30 11.64 -6.41
C VAL A 213 -5.94 10.97 -7.61
N VAL A 214 -6.32 9.70 -7.47
CA VAL A 214 -6.96 8.90 -8.51
C VAL A 214 -8.45 8.87 -8.25
N PHE A 215 -9.25 9.38 -9.18
CA PHE A 215 -10.70 9.38 -9.04
C PHE A 215 -11.34 8.14 -9.64
N GLU A 216 -12.30 7.58 -8.92
CA GLU A 216 -13.23 6.58 -9.45
C GLU A 216 -14.67 6.99 -9.13
N THR A 217 -15.53 6.87 -10.14
CA THR A 217 -16.98 7.05 -10.03
C THR A 217 -17.68 5.87 -10.72
N PRO A 218 -18.88 5.45 -10.29
CA PRO A 218 -19.66 4.45 -11.01
C PRO A 218 -19.98 4.91 -12.43
N ALA A 219 -19.87 3.99 -13.40
CA ALA A 219 -20.05 4.28 -14.84
C ALA A 219 -21.44 4.84 -15.25
N PHE A 220 -22.42 4.84 -14.35
CA PHE A 220 -23.80 5.28 -14.62
C PHE A 220 -24.25 6.49 -13.78
N ALA A 221 -23.33 7.15 -13.07
CA ALA A 221 -23.65 8.35 -12.30
C ALA A 221 -23.85 9.55 -13.25
N PHE A 222 -25.10 9.89 -13.57
CA PHE A 222 -25.43 11.07 -14.38
C PHE A 222 -24.86 12.35 -13.72
N GLY A 223 -24.15 13.18 -14.48
CA GLY A 223 -23.48 14.39 -13.97
C GLY A 223 -22.11 14.15 -13.31
N SER A 224 -21.59 12.92 -13.31
CA SER A 224 -20.32 12.59 -12.66
C SER A 224 -19.11 13.29 -13.28
N GLU A 225 -19.10 13.56 -14.59
CA GLU A 225 -17.95 14.22 -15.23
C GLU A 225 -17.78 15.68 -14.79
N GLU A 226 -18.85 16.46 -14.74
CA GLU A 226 -18.79 17.85 -14.24
C GLU A 226 -18.32 17.91 -12.79
N VAL A 227 -18.80 16.98 -11.95
CA VAL A 227 -18.37 16.86 -10.55
C VAL A 227 -16.89 16.50 -10.45
N LEU A 228 -16.42 15.58 -11.29
CA LEU A 228 -15.02 15.19 -11.34
C LEU A 228 -14.13 16.34 -11.85
N ASP A 229 -14.60 17.13 -12.81
CA ASP A 229 -13.91 18.31 -13.32
C ASP A 229 -13.77 19.38 -12.24
N GLU A 230 -14.86 19.70 -11.53
CA GLU A 230 -14.83 20.66 -10.43
C GLU A 230 -13.98 20.17 -9.26
N ALA A 231 -14.09 18.90 -8.89
CA ALA A 231 -13.27 18.31 -7.83
C ALA A 231 -11.78 18.29 -8.21
N ALA A 232 -11.48 18.00 -9.47
CA ALA A 232 -10.11 18.05 -9.98
C ALA A 232 -9.56 19.48 -9.93
N TYR A 233 -10.34 20.46 -10.39
CA TYR A 233 -9.96 21.87 -10.33
C TYR A 233 -9.66 22.34 -8.90
N VAL A 234 -10.48 21.93 -7.92
CA VAL A 234 -10.24 22.24 -6.51
C VAL A 234 -8.93 21.63 -6.00
N LEU A 235 -8.68 20.35 -6.29
CA LEU A 235 -7.44 19.68 -5.84
C LEU A 235 -6.20 20.23 -6.55
N GLU A 236 -6.23 20.40 -7.86
CA GLU A 236 -5.09 20.90 -8.64
C GLU A 236 -4.77 22.38 -8.34
N GLY A 237 -5.75 23.12 -7.82
CA GLY A 237 -5.53 24.46 -7.25
C GLY A 237 -4.68 24.45 -5.99
N GLU A 238 -4.60 23.32 -5.27
CA GLU A 238 -3.77 23.16 -4.08
C GLU A 238 -2.35 22.71 -4.43
N LYS A 239 -1.35 23.35 -3.82
CA LYS A 239 0.06 23.06 -4.09
C LYS A 239 0.40 21.61 -3.73
N GLY A 240 1.01 20.90 -4.67
CA GLY A 240 1.50 19.54 -4.47
C GLY A 240 0.52 18.45 -4.90
N PHE A 241 -0.68 18.81 -5.38
CA PHE A 241 -1.66 17.84 -5.88
C PHE A 241 -1.61 17.68 -7.39
N SER A 242 -1.90 16.48 -7.86
CA SER A 242 -2.24 16.19 -9.26
C SER A 242 -3.37 15.17 -9.30
N VAL A 243 -4.26 15.27 -10.28
CA VAL A 243 -5.42 14.37 -10.38
C VAL A 243 -5.32 13.45 -11.59
N VAL A 244 -5.64 12.17 -11.39
CA VAL A 244 -5.68 11.14 -12.43
C VAL A 244 -7.12 10.67 -12.59
N ARG A 245 -7.59 10.64 -13.85
CA ARG A 245 -8.98 10.37 -14.21
C ARG A 245 -9.09 9.56 -15.49
N GLY A 246 -10.29 9.05 -15.77
CA GLY A 246 -10.60 8.34 -17.01
C GLY A 246 -9.76 7.08 -17.21
N ILE A 247 -9.18 6.92 -18.41
CA ILE A 247 -8.43 5.72 -18.80
C ILE A 247 -7.19 5.50 -17.92
N ASP A 248 -6.52 6.58 -17.51
CA ASP A 248 -5.33 6.50 -16.67
C ASP A 248 -5.67 6.02 -15.25
N ALA A 249 -6.85 6.40 -14.73
CA ALA A 249 -7.34 5.88 -13.46
C ALA A 249 -7.54 4.36 -13.51
N ALA A 250 -8.11 3.83 -14.60
CA ALA A 250 -8.27 2.39 -14.78
C ALA A 250 -6.93 1.63 -14.84
N ALA A 251 -5.87 2.25 -15.38
CA ALA A 251 -4.53 1.68 -15.32
C ALA A 251 -3.99 1.63 -13.88
N ARG A 252 -4.25 2.67 -13.07
CA ARG A 252 -3.86 2.71 -11.65
C ARG A 252 -4.54 1.62 -10.82
N LEU A 253 -5.82 1.34 -11.04
CA LEU A 253 -6.55 0.29 -10.30
C LEU A 253 -5.83 -1.07 -10.35
N ARG A 254 -5.34 -1.45 -11.54
CA ARG A 254 -4.57 -2.69 -11.72
C ARG A 254 -3.25 -2.68 -10.95
N ASP A 255 -2.55 -1.55 -10.90
CA ASP A 255 -1.31 -1.41 -10.14
C ASP A 255 -1.53 -1.56 -8.62
N TRP A 256 -2.74 -1.28 -8.15
CA TRP A 256 -3.15 -1.35 -6.75
C TRP A 256 -3.76 -2.72 -6.40
N GLY A 257 -3.88 -3.61 -7.39
CA GLY A 257 -4.45 -4.94 -7.22
C GLY A 257 -5.94 -4.93 -6.90
N VAL A 258 -6.70 -3.95 -7.39
CA VAL A 258 -8.14 -3.83 -7.20
C VAL A 258 -8.87 -3.74 -8.54
N GLU A 259 -10.10 -4.28 -8.61
CA GLU A 259 -10.96 -4.13 -9.79
C GLU A 259 -11.63 -2.74 -9.85
N GLY A 260 -11.87 -2.17 -8.68
CA GLY A 260 -12.39 -0.81 -8.47
C GLY A 260 -12.38 -0.48 -6.98
N PHE A 261 -12.18 0.79 -6.64
CA PHE A 261 -12.23 1.33 -5.29
C PHE A 261 -13.60 1.10 -4.65
N GLY A 262 -14.70 1.29 -5.39
CA GLY A 262 -16.04 1.04 -4.87
C GLY A 262 -16.23 -0.42 -4.47
N TRP A 263 -15.79 -1.34 -5.35
CA TRP A 263 -15.85 -2.78 -5.08
C TRP A 263 -14.93 -3.18 -3.92
N ALA A 264 -13.73 -2.63 -3.84
CA ALA A 264 -12.80 -2.89 -2.74
C ALA A 264 -13.36 -2.41 -1.39
N LEU A 265 -14.02 -1.25 -1.35
CA LEU A 265 -14.63 -0.69 -0.14
C LEU A 265 -15.90 -1.43 0.30
N ASP A 266 -16.65 -2.01 -0.65
CA ASP A 266 -17.83 -2.84 -0.38
C ASP A 266 -17.48 -4.32 -0.10
N ALA A 267 -16.27 -4.77 -0.47
CA ALA A 267 -15.82 -6.14 -0.23
C ALA A 267 -15.69 -6.41 1.27
N ARG A 268 -16.45 -7.39 1.77
CA ARG A 268 -16.43 -7.81 3.18
C ARG A 268 -15.21 -8.67 3.54
N GLU A 269 -14.45 -9.14 2.55
CA GLU A 269 -13.36 -10.10 2.70
C GLU A 269 -12.03 -9.51 2.20
N THR A 270 -11.48 -8.59 2.98
CA THR A 270 -10.09 -8.13 2.86
C THR A 270 -9.29 -8.63 4.07
N GLU A 271 -8.00 -8.90 3.91
CA GLU A 271 -7.18 -9.52 4.96
C GLU A 271 -6.93 -8.56 6.15
N GLY A 272 -7.72 -8.72 7.21
CA GLY A 272 -7.59 -7.94 8.46
C GLY A 272 -8.35 -6.61 8.39
N GLY A 273 -9.18 -6.34 9.40
CA GLY A 273 -9.83 -5.05 9.63
C GLY A 273 -8.96 -4.16 10.53
N TRP A 274 -9.46 -3.00 10.95
CA TRP A 274 -9.26 -2.40 12.27
C TRP A 274 -10.36 -1.37 12.44
N THR A 275 -10.77 -1.10 13.67
CA THR A 275 -11.71 -0.02 13.96
C THR A 275 -10.95 1.25 14.30
N TRP A 276 -11.16 2.32 13.54
CA TRP A 276 -10.66 3.62 13.97
C TRP A 276 -11.78 4.36 14.71
N VAL A 277 -11.46 4.81 15.92
CA VAL A 277 -12.30 5.72 16.68
C VAL A 277 -11.75 7.11 16.40
N GLU A 278 -12.59 8.05 15.97
CA GLU A 278 -12.24 9.46 15.98
C GLU A 278 -11.92 9.85 17.43
N SER A 279 -10.64 9.79 17.80
CA SER A 279 -10.23 10.29 19.09
C SER A 279 -10.36 11.81 19.02
N ALA A 280 -11.36 12.36 19.71
CA ALA A 280 -11.50 13.79 19.97
C ALA A 280 -10.20 14.45 20.53
N ARG A 281 -9.21 13.64 20.92
CA ARG A 281 -7.86 14.04 21.35
C ARG A 281 -6.94 14.59 20.27
N ALA A 282 -7.18 14.36 18.98
CA ALA A 282 -6.35 14.98 17.93
C ALA A 282 -6.47 16.51 17.90
N GLN A 283 -7.55 17.08 18.45
CA GLN A 283 -7.70 18.52 18.68
C GLN A 283 -7.04 19.01 19.97
N GLU A 284 -6.94 18.18 21.01
CA GLU A 284 -6.30 18.58 22.28
C GLU A 284 -4.78 18.67 22.17
N VAL A 285 -4.14 17.82 21.37
CA VAL A 285 -2.67 17.89 21.14
C VAL A 285 -2.29 19.14 20.33
N GLY A 286 -3.20 19.69 19.53
CA GLY A 286 -3.02 20.98 18.85
C GLY A 286 -3.24 22.20 19.75
N SER A 287 -4.02 22.06 20.83
CA SER A 287 -4.30 23.14 21.79
C SER A 287 -3.26 23.24 22.92
N ALA A 288 -2.52 22.17 23.21
CA ALA A 288 -1.51 22.15 24.26
C ALA A 288 -0.19 22.88 23.89
N CYS A 289 -0.04 23.32 22.64
CA CYS A 289 1.09 24.15 22.19
C CYS A 289 0.76 25.65 22.08
N GLN A 290 -0.39 26.10 22.60
CA GLN A 290 -0.79 27.51 22.66
C GLN A 290 -1.20 27.93 24.07
N SER A 291 -0.29 27.81 25.03
CA SER A 291 -0.32 28.64 26.24
C SER A 291 1.04 28.55 26.93
N ASP A 292 1.91 29.49 26.59
CA ASP A 292 2.93 30.06 27.48
C ASP A 292 3.32 31.41 26.86
N ASP A 293 2.43 32.38 27.05
CA ASP A 293 2.71 33.82 27.13
C ASP A 293 2.09 34.33 28.44
#